data_AF-A0A920QBT7-F1
#
_entry.id   AF-A0A920QBT7-F1
#
_cell.length_a   1.000
_cell.length_b   1.000
_cell.length_c   1.000
_cell.angle_alpha   90.00
_cell.angle_beta   90.00
_cell.angle_gamma   90.00
#
_symmetry.space_group_name_H-M   'P 1'
#
loop_
_entity.id
_entity.type
_entity.pdbx_description
1 polymer ?
#
loop_
_entity_poly.entity_id
_entity_poly.type
_entity_poly.pdbx_seq_one_letter_code
_entity_poly.pdbx_strand_id
1 'polypeptide(L)' 'MIKGYEQIISSMDKKSSLFSIYVRKKDQQMLGVLPAGFESKKFFIATTVASGETYAGLQAGEKYVYFKRLESGC' A
#
# COMPACT_ATOMS: atom_id res chain seq x y z
N MET A 1 15.33 -6.18 -10.30
CA MET A 1 14.49 -5.27 -11.12
C MET A 1 13.48 -6.09 -11.90
N ILE A 2 12.19 -5.74 -11.84
CA ILE A 2 11.15 -6.37 -12.67
C ILE A 2 11.25 -5.76 -14.07
N LYS A 3 11.49 -6.59 -15.09
CA LYS A 3 11.77 -6.11 -16.45
C LYS A 3 10.59 -5.31 -17.01
N GLY A 4 10.83 -4.05 -17.38
CA GLY A 4 9.82 -3.17 -17.99
C GLY A 4 8.86 -2.48 -17.00
N TYR A 5 9.11 -2.55 -15.69
CA TYR A 5 8.36 -1.76 -14.71
C TYR A 5 9.23 -0.69 -14.07
N GLU A 6 8.64 0.47 -13.88
CA GLU A 6 9.23 1.60 -13.17
C GLU A 6 8.62 1.67 -11.76
N GLN A 7 9.46 1.81 -10.74
CA GLN A 7 9.00 1.96 -9.37
C GLN A 7 8.45 3.36 -9.15
N ILE A 8 7.29 3.47 -8.51
CA ILE A 8 6.74 4.74 -8.05
C ILE A 8 7.32 5.04 -6.67
N ILE A 9 8.13 6.10 -6.60
CA ILE A 9 8.72 6.59 -5.36
C ILE A 9 7.86 7.75 -4.86
N SER A 10 7.05 7.50 -3.83
CA SER A 10 6.14 8.49 -3.23
C SER A 10 6.75 9.26 -2.06
N SER A 11 7.94 8.88 -1.58
CA SER A 11 8.63 9.55 -0.48
C SER A 11 9.68 10.53 -1.00
N MET A 12 9.61 11.78 -0.55
CA MET A 12 10.65 12.80 -0.81
C MET A 12 12.04 12.31 -0.38
N ASP A 13 12.12 11.49 0.67
CA ASP A 13 13.38 10.99 1.24
C ASP A 13 13.92 9.74 0.53
N LYS A 14 13.26 9.26 -0.53
CA LYS A 14 13.58 8.00 -1.24
C LYS A 14 13.67 6.76 -0.33
N LYS A 15 13.09 6.83 0.88
CA LYS A 15 13.00 5.67 1.78
C LYS A 15 12.08 4.63 1.18
N SER A 16 12.42 3.36 1.37
CA SER A 16 11.59 2.25 0.92
C SER A 16 10.23 2.31 1.63
N SER A 17 9.17 2.48 0.85
CA SER A 17 7.79 2.41 1.34
C SER A 17 7.49 1.00 1.84
N LEU A 18 6.61 0.91 2.86
CA LEU A 18 6.12 -0.38 3.39
C LEU A 18 5.52 -1.27 2.29
N PHE A 19 4.87 -0.63 1.32
CA PHE A 19 4.39 -1.24 0.08
C PHE A 19 5.06 -0.56 -1.10
N SER A 20 5.58 -1.34 -2.04
CA SER A 20 6.16 -0.79 -3.28
C SER A 20 5.20 -0.96 -4.43
N ILE A 21 5.04 0.09 -5.24
CA ILE A 21 4.20 0.07 -6.44
C ILE A 21 5.11 0.19 -7.65
N TYR A 22 4.86 -0.67 -8.64
CA TYR A 22 5.57 -0.70 -9.91
C TYR A 22 4.58 -0.54 -11.04
N VAL A 23 4.87 0.35 -11.98
CA VAL A 23 4.00 0.65 -13.11
C VAL A 23 4.72 0.33 -14.41
N ARG A 24 4.01 -0.33 -15.33
CA ARG A 24 4.45 -0.55 -16.70
C ARG A 24 3.68 0.37 -17.63
N LYS A 25 4.34 1.42 -18.11
CA LYS A 25 3.70 2.49 -18.90
C LYS A 25 3.11 2.01 -20.22
N LYS A 26 3.66 0.97 -20.84
CA LYS A 26 3.21 0.48 -22.16
C LYS A 26 1.76 -0.03 -22.18
N ASP A 27 1.28 -0.57 -21.07
CA ASP A 27 -0.05 -1.20 -20.97
C ASP A 27 -0.77 -0.84 -19.66
N GLN A 28 -0.27 0.19 -18.97
CA GLN A 28 -0.82 0.70 -17.71
C GLN A 28 -0.95 -0.38 -16.62
N GLN A 29 -0.19 -1.47 -16.69
CA GLN A 29 -0.21 -2.49 -15.65
C GLN A 29 0.47 -1.98 -14.38
N MET A 30 -0.13 -2.28 -13.23
CA MET A 30 0.43 -2.00 -11.92
C MET A 30 0.71 -3.29 -11.14
N LEU A 31 1.82 -3.32 -10.41
CA LEU A 31 2.17 -4.39 -9.48
C LEU A 31 2.41 -3.79 -8.10
N GLY A 32 1.70 -4.31 -7.10
CA GLY A 32 1.96 -4.05 -5.70
C GLY A 32 2.88 -5.15 -5.13
N VAL A 33 4.02 -4.75 -4.57
CA VAL A 33 4.95 -5.65 -3.90
C VAL A 33 4.80 -5.46 -2.40
N LEU A 34 4.40 -6.55 -1.73
CA LEU A 34 4.29 -6.65 -0.29
C LEU A 34 5.65 -7.04 0.33
N PRO A 35 5.94 -6.65 1.58
CA PRO A 35 7.17 -7.05 2.25
C PRO A 35 7.21 -8.56 2.50
N ALA A 36 8.41 -9.13 2.57
CA ALA A 36 8.57 -10.55 2.88
C ALA A 36 7.93 -10.89 4.24
N GLY A 37 7.21 -12.02 4.28
CA GLY A 37 6.52 -12.48 5.49
C GLY A 37 5.33 -11.61 5.92
N PHE A 38 4.77 -10.79 5.02
CA PHE A 38 3.62 -9.93 5.31
C PHE A 38 2.44 -10.69 5.95
N GLU A 39 2.26 -11.96 5.61
CA GLU A 39 1.17 -12.82 6.12
C GLU A 39 1.22 -13.00 7.64
N SER A 40 2.42 -13.02 8.22
CA SER A 40 2.65 -13.16 9.66
C SER A 40 2.68 -11.82 10.41
N LYS A 41 2.68 -10.69 9.68
CA LYS A 41 2.85 -9.35 10.27
C LYS A 41 1.49 -8.75 10.59
N LYS A 42 1.36 -8.20 11.80
CA LYS A 42 0.20 -7.43 12.24
C LYS A 42 0.39 -5.97 11.82
N PHE A 43 -0.53 -5.46 11.00
CA PHE A 43 -0.49 -4.08 10.50
C PHE A 43 -1.45 -3.23 11.32
N PHE A 44 -1.01 -2.05 11.70
CA PHE A 44 -1.85 -1.02 12.30
C PHE A 44 -2.30 -0.06 11.20
N ILE A 45 -3.60 -0.03 10.93
CA ILE A 45 -4.21 0.92 10.00
C ILE A 45 -4.83 2.03 10.83
N ALA A 46 -4.25 3.22 10.75
CA ALA A 46 -4.78 4.44 11.34
C ALA A 46 -5.48 5.26 10.25
N THR A 47 -6.80 5.31 10.31
CA THR A 47 -7.62 6.12 9.40
C THR A 47 -7.92 7.47 10.03
N THR A 48 -7.88 8.53 9.21
CA THR A 48 -8.31 9.87 9.60
C THR A 48 -9.51 10.29 8.78
N VAL A 49 -10.40 11.09 9.35
CA VAL A 49 -11.48 11.72 8.59
C VAL A 49 -10.88 12.57 7.47
N ALA A 50 -11.32 12.34 6.23
CA ALA A 50 -10.87 13.08 5.06
C ALA A 50 -11.20 14.59 5.19
N SER A 51 -10.43 15.45 4.54
CA SER A 51 -10.59 16.91 4.67
C SER A 51 -11.98 17.38 4.21
N GLY A 52 -12.59 18.33 4.92
CA GLY A 52 -13.88 18.92 4.55
C GLY A 52 -14.91 19.01 5.68
N GLU A 53 -14.63 18.35 6.83
CA GLU A 53 -15.49 18.36 8.02
C GLU A 53 -14.76 18.92 9.24
N THR A 54 -15.50 19.37 10.27
CA THR A 54 -14.96 19.97 11.52
C THR A 54 -13.95 19.06 12.25
N TYR A 55 -13.98 17.76 12.00
CA TYR A 55 -13.08 16.74 12.59
C TYR A 55 -12.07 16.17 11.60
N ALA A 56 -11.80 16.84 10.46
CA ALA A 56 -10.79 16.43 9.51
C ALA A 56 -9.43 16.21 10.20
N GLY A 57 -8.81 15.05 9.96
CA GLY A 57 -7.55 14.67 10.62
C GLY A 57 -7.70 13.98 11.99
N LEU A 58 -8.91 13.91 12.57
CA LEU A 58 -9.14 13.11 13.76
C LEU A 58 -9.01 11.62 13.41
N GLN A 59 -8.14 10.91 14.16
CA GLN A 59 -8.00 9.47 14.04
C GLN A 59 -9.27 8.80 14.55
N ALA A 60 -9.92 8.04 13.68
CA ALA A 60 -11.12 7.30 14.02
C ALA A 60 -11.15 5.99 13.22
N GLY A 61 -11.40 4.88 13.89
CA GLY A 61 -11.55 3.57 13.24
C GLY A 61 -10.26 2.78 13.07
N GLU A 62 -9.24 3.01 13.91
CA GLU A 62 -8.01 2.23 13.84
C GLU A 62 -8.24 0.74 14.06
N LYS A 63 -7.53 -0.07 13.27
CA LYS A 63 -7.62 -1.53 13.36
C LYS A 63 -6.26 -2.16 13.21
N TYR A 64 -6.10 -3.26 13.93
CA TYR A 64 -5.04 -4.20 13.65
C TYR A 64 -5.54 -5.27 12.69
N VAL A 65 -4.80 -5.48 11.60
CA VAL A 65 -5.18 -6.44 10.56
C VAL A 65 -4.01 -7.35 10.18
N TYR A 66 -4.37 -8.51 9.63
CA TYR A 66 -3.45 -9.35 8.86
C TYR A 66 -3.93 -9.35 7.41
N PHE A 67 -3.01 -9.30 6.46
CA PHE A 67 -3.36 -9.45 5.05
C PHE A 67 -3.47 -10.94 4.72
N LYS A 68 -4.59 -11.32 4.09
CA LYS A 68 -4.81 -12.67 3.57
C LYS A 68 -4.68 -12.65 2.06
N ARG A 69 -3.86 -13.54 1.51
CA ARG A 69 -3.80 -13.76 0.06
C ARG A 69 -5.15 -14.33 -0.40
N LEU A 70 -5.78 -13.64 -1.34
CA LEU A 70 -6.93 -14.16 -2.07
C LEU A 70 -6.39 -14.77 -3.36
N GLU A 71 -6.63 -16.06 -3.57
CA GLU A 71 -6.39 -16.70 -4.86
C GLU A 71 -7.67 -16.62 -5.67
N SER A 72 -7.64 -15.90 -6.78
CA SER A 72 -8.74 -15.84 -7.73
C SER A 72 -8.79 -17.16 -8.51
N GLY A 73 -9.43 -18.17 -7.94
CA GLY A 73 -9.74 -19.43 -8.62
C GLY A 73 -11.18 -19.42 -9.13
N CYS A 74 -11.41 -18.79 -10.28
CA CYS A 74 -12.48 -19.09 -11.24
C CYS A 74 -12.09 -18.47 -12.60
#